data_AF-A0A4Q3RHW6-F1
#
_entry.id   AF-A0A4Q3RHW6-F1
#
_cell.length_a   1.000
_cell.length_b   1.000
_cell.length_c   1.000
_cell.angle_alpha   90.00
_cell.angle_beta   90.00
_cell.angle_gamma   90.00
#
_symmetry.space_group_name_H-M   'P 1'
#
loop_
_entity.id
_entity.type
_entity.pdbx_description
1 polymer ?
#
loop_
_entity_poly.entity_id
_entity_poly.type
_entity_poly.pdbx_seq_one_letter_code
_entity_poly.pdbx_strand_id
1 'polypeptide(L)' 'MKAASLITLLVSLIHNTSFTQVLIKNVNVVDVVNRKILSGYNVVALDGRIVSVDKDRTYKLPEGTQVIEAAGK' A
#
# COMPACT_ATOMS: atom_id res chain seq x y z
N MET A 1 -33.61 -11.25 -22.50
CA MET A 1 -32.88 -9.97 -22.44
C MET A 1 -32.57 -9.48 -21.02
N LYS A 2 -33.36 -9.80 -19.97
CA LYS A 2 -33.08 -9.35 -18.58
C LYS A 2 -31.89 -10.03 -17.90
N ALA A 3 -31.63 -11.31 -18.19
CA ALA A 3 -30.55 -12.08 -17.55
C ALA A 3 -29.14 -11.64 -17.99
N ALA A 4 -28.97 -11.22 -19.24
CA ALA A 4 -27.68 -10.79 -19.78
C ALA A 4 -27.16 -9.53 -19.08
N SER A 5 -28.03 -8.54 -18.81
CA SER A 5 -27.66 -7.33 -18.06
C SER A 5 -27.27 -7.60 -16.60
N LEU A 6 -27.88 -8.59 -15.96
CA LEU A 6 -27.58 -8.92 -14.57
C LEU A 6 -26.17 -9.54 -14.43
N ILE A 7 -25.78 -10.35 -15.41
CA ILE A 7 -24.45 -10.97 -15.47
C ILE A 7 -23.37 -9.90 -15.73
N THR A 8 -23.61 -8.95 -16.62
CA THR A 8 -22.64 -7.86 -16.89
C THR A 8 -22.42 -6.97 -15.66
N LEU A 9 -23.48 -6.68 -14.90
CA LEU A 9 -23.40 -5.89 -13.67
C LEU A 9 -22.60 -6.62 -12.58
N LEU A 10 -22.83 -7.92 -12.40
CA LEU A 10 -22.10 -8.74 -11.43
C LEU A 10 -20.61 -8.81 -11.76
N VAL A 11 -20.25 -8.95 -13.04
CA VAL A 11 -18.86 -8.94 -13.50
C VAL A 11 -18.20 -7.59 -13.20
N SER A 12 -18.87 -6.46 -13.44
CA SER A 12 -18.30 -5.14 -13.11
C SER A 12 -18.07 -4.91 -11.60
N LEU A 13 -18.87 -5.53 -10.73
CA LEU A 13 -18.73 -5.37 -9.28
C LEU A 13 -17.48 -6.09 -8.74
N ILE A 14 -17.11 -7.22 -9.36
CA ILE A 14 -15.93 -8.02 -8.97
C ILE A 14 -14.61 -7.32 -9.35
N HIS A 15 -14.61 -6.43 -10.36
CA HIS A 15 -13.41 -5.69 -10.78
C HIS A 15 -13.01 -4.56 -9.82
N ASN A 16 -13.84 -4.21 -8.83
CA ASN A 16 -13.56 -3.10 -7.90
C ASN A 16 -12.78 -3.51 -6.65
N THR A 17 -12.38 -4.78 -6.50
CA THR A 17 -11.48 -5.19 -5.41
C THR A 17 -10.03 -4.92 -5.80
N SER A 18 -9.67 -3.65 -6.00
CA SER A 18 -8.28 -3.25 -6.18
C SER A 18 -7.59 -3.21 -4.82
N PHE A 19 -6.74 -4.21 -4.54
CA PHE A 19 -5.82 -4.17 -3.42
C PHE A 19 -4.98 -2.90 -3.52
N THR A 20 -5.05 -2.04 -2.51
CA THR A 20 -4.30 -0.78 -2.50
C THR A 20 -3.01 -1.00 -1.72
N GLN A 21 -1.90 -1.09 -2.43
CA GLN A 21 -0.57 -1.11 -1.82
C GLN A 21 0.13 0.24 -2.00
N VAL A 22 0.68 0.76 -0.91
CA VAL A 22 1.50 1.97 -0.90
C VAL A 22 2.86 1.65 -0.29
N LEU A 23 3.93 2.00 -0.99
CA LEU A 23 5.29 2.02 -0.48
C LEU A 23 5.71 3.48 -0.27
N ILE A 24 5.95 3.86 0.98
CA ILE A 24 6.52 5.15 1.35
C ILE A 24 8.01 4.96 1.57
N LYS A 25 8.84 5.69 0.83
CA LYS A 25 10.29 5.54 0.85
C LYS A 25 10.99 6.68 1.58
N ASN A 26 12.11 6.34 2.21
CA ASN A 26 13.06 7.29 2.81
C ASN A 26 12.44 8.23 3.86
N VAL A 27 11.41 7.79 4.58
CA VAL A 27 10.68 8.60 5.55
C VAL A 27 11.29 8.49 6.95
N ASN A 28 11.11 9.51 7.79
CA ASN A 28 11.37 9.39 9.23
C ASN A 28 10.15 8.77 9.92
N VAL A 29 10.31 7.59 10.52
CA VAL A 29 9.23 6.95 11.30
C VAL A 29 9.41 7.29 12.79
N VAL A 30 8.37 7.85 13.40
CA VAL A 30 8.34 8.09 14.84
C VAL A 30 7.86 6.81 15.53
N ASP A 31 8.78 6.11 16.17
CA ASP A 31 8.47 4.94 16.99
C ASP A 31 8.07 5.42 18.39
N VAL A 32 6.76 5.50 18.61
CA VAL A 32 6.15 5.99 19.85
C VAL A 32 6.45 5.06 21.03
N VAL A 33 6.52 3.75 20.80
CA VAL A 33 6.74 2.76 21.86
C VAL A 33 8.16 2.86 22.40
N ASN A 34 9.14 2.92 21.49
CA ASN A 34 10.56 2.99 21.86
C ASN A 34 11.09 4.42 21.98
N ARG A 35 10.23 5.43 21.80
CA ARG A 35 10.56 6.87 21.91
C ARG A 35 11.77 7.28 21.07
N LYS A 36 11.82 6.81 19.83
CA LYS A 36 12.92 7.08 18.90
C LYS A 36 12.42 7.44 17.50
N ILE A 37 13.29 8.09 16.72
CA ILE A 37 13.05 8.37 15.31
C ILE A 37 13.89 7.40 14.48
N LEU A 38 13.24 6.71 13.55
CA LEU A 38 13.84 5.80 12.60
C LEU A 38 13.98 6.52 11.25
N SER A 39 15.15 7.12 11.02
CA SER A 39 15.39 7.94 9.84
C SER A 39 15.73 7.14 8.58
N GLY A 40 15.10 7.54 7.47
CA GLY A 40 15.32 6.96 6.15
C GLY A 40 14.76 5.54 5.99
N TYR A 41 13.69 5.22 6.73
CA TYR A 41 13.04 3.93 6.64
C TYR A 41 12.02 3.91 5.49
N ASN A 42 11.66 2.70 5.05
CA ASN A 42 10.59 2.47 4.12
C ASN A 42 9.40 1.87 4.86
N VAL A 43 8.18 2.31 4.52
CA VAL A 43 6.94 1.82 5.11
C VAL A 43 6.08 1.23 4.00
N VAL A 44 5.63 -0.01 4.17
CA VAL A 44 4.67 -0.65 3.27
C VAL A 44 3.32 -0.71 3.95
N ALA A 45 2.31 -0.15 3.29
CA ALA A 45 0.93 -0.27 3.68
C ALA A 45 0.16 -1.09 2.62
N LEU A 46 -0.63 -2.05 3.06
CA LEU A 46 -1.55 -2.83 2.24
C LEU A 46 -2.96 -2.68 2.82
N ASP A 47 -3.91 -2.26 2.00
CA ASP A 47 -5.31 -2.04 2.38
C ASP A 47 -5.46 -1.21 3.66
N GLY A 48 -4.68 -0.13 3.74
CA GLY A 48 -4.68 0.80 4.87
C GLY A 48 -3.96 0.31 6.14
N ARG A 49 -3.32 -0.87 6.11
CA ARG A 49 -2.57 -1.43 7.25
C ARG A 49 -1.08 -1.46 6.96
N ILE A 50 -0.27 -1.05 7.92
CA ILE A 50 1.19 -1.19 7.84
C ILE A 50 1.54 -2.68 7.95
N VAL A 51 2.25 -3.20 6.94
CA VAL A 51 2.70 -4.60 6.89
C VAL A 51 4.21 -4.73 7.04
N SER A 52 4.96 -3.63 6.89
CA SER A 52 6.42 -3.60 7.05
C SER A 52 6.93 -2.18 7.29
N VAL A 53 7.98 -2.07 8.12
CA VAL A 53 8.73 -0.84 8.40
C VAL A 53 10.21 -1.20 8.47
N ASP A 54 10.89 -1.11 7.33
CA ASP A 54 12.25 -1.64 7.16
C ASP A 54 13.13 -0.63 6.43
N LYS A 55 14.44 -0.60 6.72
CA LYS A 55 15.38 0.34 6.09
C LYS A 55 15.87 -0.13 4.73
N ASP A 56 16.32 -1.39 4.66
CA ASP A 56 17.10 -1.90 3.52
C ASP A 56 16.45 -3.10 2.83
N ARG A 57 15.14 -3.31 3.06
CA ARG A 57 14.45 -4.45 2.46
C ARG A 57 14.14 -4.17 0.99
N THR A 58 14.55 -5.10 0.13
CA THR A 58 14.11 -5.13 -1.27
C THR A 58 12.71 -5.75 -1.36
N TYR A 59 11.78 -5.03 -1.98
CA TYR A 59 10.41 -5.50 -2.20
C TYR A 59 10.21 -5.93 -3.65
N LYS A 60 9.50 -7.04 -3.86
CA LYS A 60 8.82 -7.28 -5.12
C LYS A 60 7.49 -6.55 -5.05
N LEU A 61 7.36 -5.45 -5.79
CA LEU A 61 6.15 -4.64 -5.79
C LEU A 61 5.17 -5.21 -6.83
N PRO A 62 3.96 -5.60 -6.43
CA PRO A 62 2.87 -5.87 -7.36
C PRO A 62 2.61 -4.67 -8.27
N GLU A 63 2.11 -4.94 -9.47
CA GLU A 63 1.66 -3.91 -10.39
C GLU A 63 0.57 -3.06 -9.74
N GLY A 64 0.61 -1.75 -9.97
CA GLY A 64 -0.31 -0.80 -9.35
C GLY A 64 0.09 -0.32 -7.94
N THR A 65 1.22 -0.79 -7.38
CA THR A 65 1.72 -0.23 -6.12
C THR A 65 2.04 1.25 -6.26
N GLN A 66 1.45 2.08 -5.39
CA GLN A 66 1.80 3.50 -5.32
C GLN A 66 3.12 3.67 -4.56
N VAL A 67 4.09 4.32 -5.19
CA VAL A 67 5.38 4.65 -4.55
C VAL A 67 5.41 6.14 -4.24
N ILE A 68 5.72 6.46 -2.98
CA ILE A 68 5.83 7.84 -2.48
C ILE A 68 7.24 8.05 -1.96
N GLU A 69 7.99 8.99 -2.53
CA GLU A 69 9.26 9.44 -1.97
C GLU A 69 9.02 10.52 -0.91
N ALA A 70 9.40 10.24 0.34
CA ALA A 70 9.11 11.07 1.50
C ALA A 70 10.39 11.47 2.27
N ALA A 71 11.51 11.60 1.56
CA ALA A 71 12.76 12.08 2.13
C ALA A 71 12.58 13.44 2.82
N GLY A 72 13.02 13.53 4.07
CA GLY A 72 12.90 14.75 4.89
C GLY A 72 11.50 15.01 5.46
N LYS A 73 10.55 14.09 5.27
CA LYS A 73 9.26 14.08 5.97
C LYS A 73 9.32 13.23 7.24
#